data_AF-A0A4Y2AQA8-F1
#
_entry.id   AF-A0A4Y2AQA8-F1
#
_cell.length_a   1.000
_cell.length_b   1.000
_cell.length_c   1.000
_cell.angle_alpha   90.00
_cell.angle_beta   90.00
_cell.angle_gamma   90.00
#
_symmetry.space_group_name_H-M   'P 1'
#
loop_
_entity.id
_entity.type
_entity.pdbx_description
1 polymer ?
#
loop_
_entity_poly.entity_id
_entity_poly.type
_entity_poly.pdbx_seq_one_letter_code
_entity_poly.pdbx_strand_id
1 'polypeptide(L)'
;MGTKRCCAVEDVVAGKSVYIDDVNYLGWMVERDFKRQGKCRITIAPKEFGVSELAVGLRRGSSLMQALNVEIQQMRESGVLGHWKKKYNPAREECYSIEGDNPGQREVNMEDLQGPFYLLLLGIILGFLLFVGEAMFCRLKKIIRKAKKPLQSYKNRQISFF
;
A
#
# COMPACT_ATOMS: atom_id res chain seq x y z
N MET A 1 17.73 33.07 18.99
CA MET A 1 16.71 32.00 19.11
C MET A 1 16.39 31.48 17.71
N GLY A 2 17.01 30.37 17.31
CA GLY A 2 16.77 29.74 16.02
C GLY A 2 15.54 28.83 16.10
N THR A 3 14.47 29.18 15.40
CA THR A 3 13.29 28.31 15.26
C THR A 3 13.69 27.05 14.50
N LYS A 4 13.48 25.89 15.14
CA LYS A 4 13.69 24.57 14.54
C LYS A 4 12.73 24.38 13.35
N ARG A 5 13.17 24.72 12.14
CA ARG A 5 12.44 24.43 10.88
C ARG A 5 12.48 22.95 10.46
N CYS A 6 12.90 22.04 11.35
CA CYS A 6 13.19 20.66 11.00
C CYS A 6 12.07 19.65 11.35
N CYS A 7 10.99 20.08 12.00
CA CYS A 7 10.00 19.15 12.57
C CYS A 7 8.70 19.00 11.76
N ALA A 8 8.41 19.91 10.83
CA ALA A 8 7.11 19.95 10.16
C ALA A 8 6.73 18.62 9.47
N VAL A 9 7.67 17.98 8.78
CA VAL A 9 7.40 16.68 8.12
C VAL A 9 7.09 15.60 9.13
N GLU A 10 7.86 15.49 10.22
CA GLU A 10 7.67 14.41 11.19
C GLU A 10 6.43 14.62 12.06
N ASP A 11 6.03 15.87 12.32
CA ASP A 11 4.77 16.16 13.00
C ASP A 11 3.54 15.85 12.12
N VAL A 12 3.65 16.03 10.80
CA VAL A 12 2.64 15.60 9.82
C VAL A 12 2.58 14.07 9.72
N VAL A 13 3.73 13.40 9.64
CA VAL A 13 3.80 11.93 9.63
C VAL A 13 3.24 11.32 10.92
N ALA A 14 3.49 11.96 12.06
CA ALA A 14 2.93 11.53 13.34
C ALA A 14 1.43 11.84 13.50
N GLY A 15 0.79 12.49 12.53
CA GLY A 15 -0.62 12.88 12.57
C GLY A 15 -0.94 13.96 13.61
N LYS A 16 0.07 14.69 14.11
CA LYS A 16 -0.11 15.73 15.14
C LYS A 16 -0.57 17.06 14.57
N SER A 17 -0.18 17.36 13.32
CA SER A 17 -0.45 18.65 12.69
C SER A 17 -0.62 18.51 11.18
N VAL A 18 -1.28 19.50 10.58
CA VAL A 18 -1.35 19.68 9.13
C VAL A 18 -0.45 20.85 8.75
N TYR A 19 0.28 20.71 7.64
CA TYR A 19 1.14 21.75 7.11
C TYR A 19 0.50 22.41 5.88
N ILE A 20 0.43 23.74 5.87
CA ILE A 20 -0.20 24.53 4.81
C ILE A 20 0.88 25.36 4.13
N ASP A 21 1.00 25.22 2.81
CA ASP A 21 1.96 25.94 1.98
C ASP A 21 1.53 25.89 0.51
N ASP A 22 2.31 26.53 -0.36
CA ASP A 22 2.13 26.46 -1.81
C ASP A 22 2.31 25.02 -2.35
N VAL A 23 1.50 24.66 -3.35
CA VAL A 23 1.48 23.31 -3.94
C VAL A 23 2.83 22.92 -4.52
N ASN A 24 3.62 23.85 -5.07
CA ASN A 24 4.94 23.53 -5.60
C ASN A 24 5.90 23.16 -4.46
N TYR A 25 5.83 23.88 -3.34
CA TYR A 25 6.65 23.56 -2.17
C TYR A 25 6.21 22.26 -1.50
N LEU A 26 4.90 22.01 -1.39
CA LEU A 26 4.37 20.75 -0.89
C LEU A 26 4.79 19.56 -1.77
N GLY A 27 4.71 19.70 -3.10
CA GLY A 27 5.16 18.68 -4.04
C GLY A 27 6.66 18.38 -3.90
N TRP A 28 7.48 19.42 -3.77
CA TRP A 28 8.91 19.27 -3.49
C TRP A 28 9.17 18.58 -2.13
N MET A 29 8.37 18.89 -1.11
CA MET A 29 8.49 18.29 0.22
C MET A 29 8.20 16.78 0.19
N VAL A 30 7.14 16.37 -0.51
CA VAL A 30 6.77 14.97 -0.73
C VAL A 30 7.87 14.22 -1.46
N GLU A 31 8.37 14.78 -2.56
CA GLU A 31 9.46 14.18 -3.35
C GLU A 31 10.74 14.01 -2.52
N ARG A 32 11.06 15.00 -1.68
CA ARG A 32 12.22 14.93 -0.78
C ARG A 32 12.07 13.86 0.29
N ASP A 33 10.88 13.69 0.88
CA ASP A 33 10.62 12.63 1.85
C ASP A 33 10.71 11.24 1.20
N PHE A 34 10.13 11.11 0.01
CA PHE A 34 10.20 9.88 -0.77
C PHE A 34 11.66 9.49 -1.08
N LYS A 35 12.50 10.43 -1.55
CA LYS A 35 13.94 10.14 -1.80
C LYS A 35 14.70 9.68 -0.57
N ARG A 36 14.25 10.07 0.64
CA ARG A 36 14.90 9.69 1.90
C ARG A 36 14.45 8.33 2.42
N GLN A 37 13.15 8.01 2.28
CA GLN A 37 12.53 6.84 2.91
C GLN A 37 12.17 5.73 1.93
N GLY A 38 12.06 6.05 0.63
CA GLY A 38 11.61 5.14 -0.42
C GLY A 38 10.11 4.82 -0.41
N LYS A 39 9.30 5.55 0.38
CA LYS A 39 7.85 5.35 0.51
C LYS A 39 7.10 6.69 0.67
N CYS A 40 5.86 6.77 0.18
CA CYS A 40 5.01 7.94 0.34
C CYS A 40 4.39 7.94 1.76
N ARG A 41 4.98 8.69 2.71
CA ARG A 41 4.44 8.81 4.09
C ARG A 41 3.49 9.99 4.27
N ILE A 42 3.60 10.98 3.40
CA ILE A 42 2.83 12.22 3.41
C ILE A 42 2.15 12.39 2.05
N THR A 43 0.99 13.02 2.04
CA THR A 43 0.22 13.29 0.83
C THR A 43 -0.36 14.72 0.86
N ILE A 44 -0.71 15.24 -0.32
CA ILE A 44 -1.29 16.57 -0.47
C ILE A 44 -2.80 16.42 -0.58
N ALA A 45 -3.55 17.20 0.19
CA ALA A 45 -5.00 17.14 0.14
C ALA A 45 -5.55 17.71 -1.19
N PRO A 46 -6.64 17.16 -1.76
CA PRO A 46 -7.27 17.66 -2.99
C PRO A 46 -7.71 19.12 -2.94
N LYS A 47 -7.96 19.63 -1.73
CA LYS A 47 -8.62 20.91 -1.53
C LYS A 47 -7.59 22.03 -1.61
N GLU A 48 -7.71 22.83 -2.66
CA GLU A 48 -6.97 24.08 -2.79
C GLU A 48 -7.66 25.19 -1.97
N PHE A 49 -6.89 25.90 -1.15
CA PHE A 49 -7.39 26.96 -0.26
C PHE A 49 -7.27 28.37 -0.87
N GLY A 50 -6.64 28.49 -2.03
CA GLY A 50 -6.49 29.74 -2.77
C GLY A 50 -5.56 29.58 -3.97
N VAL A 51 -5.83 30.34 -5.03
CA VAL A 51 -4.95 30.39 -6.21
C VAL A 51 -3.97 31.54 -6.02
N SER A 52 -2.68 31.24 -6.02
CA SER A 52 -1.62 32.25 -6.03
C SER A 52 -0.94 32.22 -7.40
N GLU A 53 -0.94 33.37 -8.09
CA GLU A 53 -0.21 33.52 -9.35
C GLU A 53 1.14 34.16 -9.10
N LEU A 54 2.19 33.57 -9.67
CA LEU A 54 3.53 34.16 -9.67
C LEU A 54 3.61 35.25 -10.73
N ALA A 55 4.04 36.44 -10.31
CA ALA A 55 4.22 37.59 -11.19
C ALA A 55 5.58 38.27 -10.95
N VAL A 56 6.12 38.90 -12.00
CA VAL A 56 7.35 39.70 -11.89
C VAL A 56 6.97 41.13 -11.53
N GLY A 57 7.37 41.56 -10.33
CA GLY A 57 7.15 42.93 -9.87
C GLY A 57 8.16 43.91 -10.46
N LEU A 58 7.67 45.01 -11.05
CA LEU A 58 8.49 46.11 -11.56
C LEU A 58 8.13 47.43 -10.85
N ARG A 59 9.05 48.40 -10.87
CA ARG A 59 8.78 49.75 -10.36
C ARG A 59 7.60 50.37 -11.12
N ARG A 60 6.72 51.04 -10.40
CA ARG A 60 5.57 51.75 -10.97
C ARG A 60 6.04 52.76 -12.02
N GLY A 61 5.44 52.71 -13.20
CA GLY A 61 5.77 53.58 -14.34
C GLY A 61 6.98 53.13 -15.16
N SER A 62 7.51 51.92 -14.94
CA SER A 62 8.57 51.37 -15.78
C SER A 62 8.07 51.14 -17.21
N SER A 63 8.82 51.65 -18.20
CA SER A 63 8.57 51.40 -19.63
C SER A 63 8.74 49.92 -20.02
N LEU A 64 9.48 49.15 -19.20
CA LEU A 64 9.75 47.73 -19.45
C LEU A 64 8.52 46.84 -19.20
N MET A 65 7.52 47.31 -18.46
CA MET A 65 6.36 46.49 -18.07
C MET A 65 5.64 45.92 -19.29
N GLN A 66 5.43 46.74 -20.32
CA GLN A 66 4.68 46.32 -21.51
C GLN A 66 5.47 45.31 -22.35
N ALA A 67 6.76 45.56 -22.59
CA ALA A 67 7.62 44.63 -23.30
C ALA A 67 7.72 43.29 -22.56
N LEU A 68 7.92 43.31 -21.24
CA LEU A 68 8.03 42.09 -20.44
C LEU A 68 6.74 41.27 -20.45
N ASN A 69 5.58 41.91 -20.38
CA ASN A 69 4.29 41.21 -20.45
C ASN A 69 4.10 40.49 -21.79
N VAL A 70 4.49 41.12 -22.90
CA VAL A 70 4.43 40.49 -24.23
C VAL A 70 5.35 39.28 -24.30
N GLU A 71 6.59 39.39 -23.86
CA GLU A 71 7.54 38.27 -23.86
C GLU A 71 7.08 37.11 -22.95
N ILE A 72 6.56 37.41 -21.76
CA ILE A 72 6.02 36.40 -20.85
C ILE A 72 4.80 35.70 -21.47
N GLN A 73 3.94 36.46 -22.14
CA GLN A 73 2.79 35.89 -22.83
C GLN A 73 3.24 34.96 -23.97
N GLN A 74 4.22 35.36 -24.78
CA GLN A 74 4.79 34.50 -25.82
C GLN A 74 5.44 33.24 -25.24
N MET A 75 6.15 33.33 -24.11
CA MET A 75 6.72 32.17 -23.42
C MET A 75 5.63 31.20 -22.90
N ARG A 76 4.47 31.72 -22.51
CA ARG A 76 3.32 30.92 -22.09
C ARG A 76 2.68 30.23 -23.30
N GLU A 77 2.42 30.97 -24.37
CA GLU A 77 1.76 30.48 -25.59
C GLU A 77 2.62 29.47 -26.35
N SER A 78 3.94 29.66 -26.38
CA SER A 78 4.89 28.71 -26.96
C SER A 78 5.09 27.44 -26.12
N GLY A 79 4.55 27.40 -24.90
CA GLY A 79 4.69 26.26 -23.98
C GLY A 79 6.05 26.14 -23.29
N VAL A 80 6.95 27.11 -23.45
CA VAL A 80 8.28 27.12 -22.80
C VAL A 80 8.15 27.06 -21.27
N LEU A 81 7.19 27.81 -20.70
CA LEU A 81 6.92 27.76 -19.27
C LEU A 81 6.45 26.38 -18.81
N GLY A 82 5.61 25.70 -19.61
CA GLY A 82 5.16 24.34 -19.32
C GLY A 82 6.31 23.33 -19.37
N HIS A 83 7.21 23.45 -20.35
CA HIS A 83 8.40 22.62 -20.46
C HIS A 83 9.31 22.76 -19.24
N TRP A 84 9.59 23.99 -18.79
CA TRP A 84 10.40 24.22 -17.59
C TRP A 84 9.72 23.76 -16.32
N LYS A 85 8.40 23.95 -16.18
CA LYS A 85 7.63 23.41 -15.06
C LYS A 85 7.82 21.89 -14.97
N LYS A 86 7.65 21.17 -16.07
CA LYS A 86 7.84 19.71 -16.10
C LYS A 86 9.29 19.28 -15.82
N LYS A 87 10.27 20.06 -16.30
CA LYS A 87 11.71 19.74 -16.16
C LYS A 87 12.25 19.98 -14.76
N TYR A 88 11.86 21.09 -14.12
CA TYR A 88 12.44 21.54 -12.85
C TYR A 88 11.53 21.33 -11.64
N ASN A 89 10.23 21.10 -11.86
CA ASN A 89 9.30 20.72 -10.81
C ASN A 89 8.70 19.33 -11.11
N PRO A 90 9.50 18.24 -11.11
CA PRO A 90 8.98 16.89 -11.17
C PRO A 90 8.36 16.56 -9.82
N ALA A 91 7.22 17.18 -9.52
CA ALA A 91 6.43 16.81 -8.37
C ALA A 91 5.89 15.40 -8.65
N ARG A 92 6.14 14.48 -7.72
CA ARG A 92 5.84 13.08 -7.91
C ARG A 92 4.36 12.84 -7.68
N GLU A 93 3.64 13.03 -8.76
CA GLU A 93 2.20 12.82 -8.89
C GLU A 93 1.79 11.48 -8.24
N GLU A 94 2.53 10.38 -8.37
CA GLU A 94 2.24 9.10 -7.70
C GLU A 94 1.91 9.16 -6.18
N CYS A 95 2.47 10.09 -5.40
CA CYS A 95 2.23 10.16 -3.95
C CYS A 95 0.98 11.00 -3.56
N TYR A 96 0.43 11.79 -4.49
CA TYR A 96 -0.69 12.68 -4.22
C TYR A 96 -1.69 12.78 -5.39
N SER A 97 -1.45 12.06 -6.48
CA SER A 97 -2.33 12.00 -7.63
C SER A 97 -3.58 11.28 -7.22
N ILE A 98 -4.64 12.05 -7.28
CA ILE A 98 -6.01 11.57 -7.25
C ILE A 98 -6.35 11.14 -8.68
N GLU A 99 -5.48 10.37 -9.33
CA GLU A 99 -5.89 9.65 -10.53
C GLU A 99 -6.76 8.49 -10.05
N GLY A 100 -8.05 8.79 -9.89
CA GLY A 100 -9.12 7.85 -10.17
C GLY A 100 -9.19 6.58 -9.34
N ASP A 101 -8.43 6.42 -8.25
CA ASP A 101 -8.74 5.37 -7.27
C ASP A 101 -9.96 5.85 -6.49
N ASN A 102 -11.12 5.72 -7.13
CA ASN A 102 -12.40 5.65 -6.47
C ASN A 102 -12.16 4.82 -5.20
N PRO A 103 -12.50 5.29 -4.00
CA PRO A 103 -12.36 4.47 -2.79
C PRO A 103 -13.14 3.14 -2.85
N GLY A 104 -13.89 2.89 -3.94
CA GLY A 104 -14.55 1.62 -4.29
C GLY A 104 -13.88 0.78 -5.40
N GLN A 105 -12.75 1.17 -6.01
CA GLN A 105 -12.02 0.38 -7.01
C GLN A 105 -10.56 0.08 -6.59
N ARG A 106 -10.34 -0.21 -5.30
CA ARG A 106 -9.07 -0.82 -4.87
C ARG A 106 -8.80 -2.06 -5.74
N GLU A 107 -7.72 -2.06 -6.51
CA GLU A 107 -7.19 -3.28 -7.10
C GLU A 107 -6.93 -4.26 -5.96
N VAL A 108 -7.55 -5.44 -6.03
CA VAL A 108 -7.48 -6.44 -4.95
C VAL A 108 -6.03 -6.85 -4.79
N ASN A 109 -5.38 -6.37 -3.74
CA ASN A 109 -3.99 -6.69 -3.50
C ASN A 109 -3.88 -8.11 -2.95
N MET A 110 -2.73 -8.77 -3.15
CA MET A 110 -2.54 -10.15 -2.65
C MET A 110 -2.67 -10.25 -1.12
N GLU A 111 -2.49 -9.13 -0.41
CA GLU A 111 -2.67 -8.99 1.03
C GLU A 111 -4.14 -9.17 1.44
N ASP A 112 -5.10 -8.70 0.62
CA ASP A 112 -6.54 -8.82 0.91
C ASP A 112 -7.06 -10.26 0.69
N LEU A 113 -6.40 -11.03 -0.18
CA LEU A 113 -6.73 -12.43 -0.47
C LEU A 113 -6.11 -13.43 0.52
N GLN A 114 -5.24 -12.97 1.42
CA GLN A 114 -4.49 -13.83 2.32
C GLN A 114 -5.40 -14.62 3.28
N GLY A 115 -6.52 -14.03 3.72
CA GLY A 115 -7.51 -14.67 4.60
C GLY A 115 -8.10 -15.97 4.00
N PRO A 116 -8.73 -15.91 2.81
CA PRO A 116 -9.21 -17.09 2.10
C PRO A 116 -8.15 -18.17 1.89
N PHE A 117 -6.90 -17.81 1.56
CA PHE A 117 -5.81 -18.78 1.40
C PHE A 117 -5.47 -19.51 2.70
N TYR A 118 -5.47 -18.81 3.85
CA TYR A 118 -5.25 -19.46 5.15
C TYR A 118 -6.36 -20.43 5.53
N LEU A 119 -7.62 -20.07 5.27
CA LEU A 119 -8.75 -20.96 5.52
C LEU A 119 -8.65 -22.24 4.67
N LEU A 120 -8.25 -22.09 3.41
CA LEU A 120 -8.07 -23.20 2.48
C LEU A 120 -6.94 -24.13 2.95
N LEU A 121 -5.81 -23.56 3.36
CA LEU A 121 -4.67 -24.32 3.90
C LEU A 121 -5.05 -25.07 5.19
N LEU A 122 -5.79 -24.42 6.09
CA LEU A 122 -6.26 -25.03 7.34
C LEU A 122 -7.24 -26.18 7.08
N GLY A 123 -8.12 -26.04 6.09
CA GLY A 123 -9.02 -27.10 5.63
C GLY A 123 -8.26 -28.32 5.09
N ILE A 124 -7.21 -28.10 4.30
CA ILE A 124 -6.35 -29.18 3.78
C ILE A 124 -5.64 -29.92 4.93
N ILE A 125 -5.09 -29.18 5.91
CA ILE A 125 -4.39 -29.78 7.06
C ILE A 125 -5.34 -30.63 7.90
N LEU A 126 -6.54 -30.11 8.21
CA LEU A 126 -7.55 -30.86 8.98
C LEU A 126 -8.02 -32.12 8.24
N GLY A 127 -8.29 -32.00 6.93
CA GLY A 127 -8.66 -33.14 6.10
C GLY A 127 -7.57 -34.21 6.05
N PHE A 128 -6.30 -33.79 5.92
CA PHE A 128 -5.16 -34.70 5.94
C PHE A 128 -5.02 -35.40 7.30
N LEU A 129 -5.18 -34.68 8.42
CA LEU A 129 -5.12 -35.25 9.76
C LEU A 129 -6.23 -36.28 10.01
N LEU A 130 -7.47 -36.00 9.56
CA LEU A 130 -8.58 -36.95 9.67
C LEU A 130 -8.31 -38.21 8.84
N PHE A 131 -7.84 -38.06 7.60
CA PHE A 131 -7.50 -39.18 6.72
C PHE A 131 -6.40 -40.08 7.33
N VAL A 132 -5.34 -39.47 7.87
CA VAL A 132 -4.26 -40.21 8.55
C VAL A 132 -4.80 -40.88 9.82
N GLY A 133 -5.64 -40.20 10.59
CA GLY A 133 -6.27 -40.75 11.79
C GLY A 133 -7.12 -42.00 11.49
N GLU A 134 -7.97 -41.94 10.46
CA GLU A 134 -8.78 -43.08 10.03
C GLU A 134 -7.93 -44.23 9.48
N ALA A 135 -6.88 -43.93 8.70
CA ALA A 135 -5.96 -44.93 8.19
C ALA A 135 -5.24 -45.65 9.32
N MET A 136 -4.73 -44.90 10.31
CA MET A 136 -4.06 -45.46 11.49
C MET A 136 -5.03 -46.30 12.33
N PHE A 137 -6.25 -45.80 12.59
CA PHE A 137 -7.26 -46.55 13.33
C PHE A 137 -7.67 -47.83 12.59
N CYS A 138 -7.85 -47.80 11.26
CA CYS A 138 -8.12 -48.97 10.44
C CYS A 138 -6.99 -49.99 10.47
N ARG A 139 -5.73 -49.54 10.43
CA ARG A 139 -4.55 -50.40 10.52
C ARG A 139 -4.45 -51.05 11.89
N LEU A 140 -4.65 -50.30 12.98
CA LEU A 140 -4.68 -50.80 14.35
C LEU A 140 -5.82 -51.80 14.56
N LYS A 141 -7.05 -51.51 14.11
CA LYS A 141 -8.17 -52.46 14.15
C LYS A 141 -7.87 -53.73 13.36
N LYS A 142 -7.21 -53.64 12.20
CA LYS A 142 -6.80 -54.82 11.42
C LYS A 142 -5.74 -55.65 12.14
N ILE A 143 -4.75 -55.03 12.79
CA ILE A 143 -3.74 -55.74 13.60
C ILE A 143 -4.39 -56.42 14.80
N ILE A 144 -5.26 -55.73 15.55
CA ILE A 144 -5.98 -56.29 16.70
C ILE A 144 -6.93 -57.42 16.27
N ARG A 145 -7.64 -57.26 15.14
CA ARG A 145 -8.48 -58.33 14.55
C ARG A 145 -7.66 -59.54 14.15
N LYS A 146 -6.45 -59.36 13.59
CA LYS A 146 -5.53 -60.47 13.28
C LYS A 146 -5.02 -61.15 14.55
N ALA A 147 -4.73 -60.41 15.62
CA ALA A 147 -4.31 -60.96 16.91
C ALA A 147 -5.42 -61.72 17.67
N LYS A 148 -6.71 -61.39 17.46
CA LYS A 148 -7.85 -62.14 18.03
C LYS A 148 -8.19 -63.45 17.30
N LYS A 149 -7.79 -63.63 16.03
CA LYS A 149 -8.05 -64.85 15.26
C LYS A 149 -7.46 -66.15 15.85
N PRO A 150 -6.21 -66.20 16.37
CA PRO A 150 -5.68 -67.43 16.97
C PRO A 150 -6.37 -67.84 18.29
N LEU A 151 -6.86 -66.88 19.10
CA LEU A 151 -7.54 -67.16 20.38
C LEU A 151 -8.95 -67.73 20.20
N GLN A 152 -9.66 -67.36 19.14
CA GLN A 152 -10.99 -67.89 18.84
C GLN A 152 -10.94 -69.34 18.31
N SER A 153 -9.85 -69.70 17.64
CA SER A 153 -9.60 -71.07 17.16
C SER A 153 -9.32 -72.05 18.30
N TYR A 154 -8.65 -71.63 19.39
CA TYR A 154 -8.44 -72.46 20.57
C TYR A 154 -9.73 -72.68 21.39
N LYS A 155 -10.59 -71.66 21.48
CA LYS A 155 -11.90 -71.75 22.16
C LYS A 155 -12.89 -72.68 21.44
N ASN A 156 -12.89 -72.70 20.10
CA ASN A 156 -13.73 -73.63 19.33
C ASN A 156 -13.23 -75.09 19.37
N ARG A 157 -11.96 -75.34 19.66
CA ARG A 157 -11.40 -76.70 19.79
C ARG A 157 -11.62 -77.32 21.17
N GLN A 158 -11.81 -76.52 22.22
CA GLN A 158 -12.12 -77.03 23.57
C GLN A 158 -13.61 -77.37 23.79
N ILE A 159 -14.53 -76.81 23.01
CA ILE A 159 -15.98 -77.13 23.11
C ILE A 159 -16.33 -78.43 22.37
N SER A 160 -15.40 -79.00 21.59
CA SER A 160 -15.58 -80.27 20.87
C SER A 160 -15.02 -81.50 21.63
N PHE A 161 -14.57 -81.32 22.87
CA PHE A 161 -13.96 -82.36 23.70
C PHE A 161 -14.69 -82.61 25.04
N PHE A 162 -15.90 -82.06 25.18
CA PHE A 162 -16.88 -82.36 26.22
C PHE A 162 -18.21 -82.75 25.57
#